data_AF-F9DI37-F1
#
_entry.id   AF-F9DI37-F1
#
_cell.length_a   1.000
_cell.length_b   1.000
_cell.length_c   1.000
_cell.angle_alpha   90.00
_cell.angle_beta   90.00
_cell.angle_gamma   90.00
#
_symmetry.space_group_name_H-M   'P 1'
#
loop_
_entity.id
_entity.type
_entity.pdbx_description
1 polymer ?
#
loop_
_entity_poly.entity_id
_entity_poly.type
_entity_poly.pdbx_seq_one_letter_code
_entity_poly.pdbx_strand_id
1 'polypeptide(L)'
;MATIRKATLTDMPIVLSIIQHGREKMIASGNSHQWGKLHPSDEQIKMDIEKENSYLVLSDEGSPIATFAFIEGVDSTYLEIEGKGWLNNEHYGTIHRIASVPNVHGILSIVIEYCFQKVKNIRIDTHEENFIMRKGLQKLGFTYCGVIHLENGEPRLAFQKTIDNSTRNMTEREKQEQGLPYNALDPEVLKGLSECEEECFYLNHLSPSKREERTERLRKLLGKTGNRFKIIQPFFCDYGFNIEIGEKFFANTNLVILDEAKVTFGDNVFIAPNCAFYTVGHAIDPDERNAEIQYAYPIKVGNNVWIGGNVIVLPGVTIGNNVVIGAGSVVTKNIPDNVVAVGNPCRVIKRIDVK
;
A
#
# COMPACT_ATOMS: atom_id res chain seq x y z
N MET A 1 -0.15 -24.00 3.96
CA MET A 1 -0.20 -23.16 2.74
C MET A 1 -0.58 -24.11 1.63
N ALA A 2 -1.65 -23.81 0.87
CA ALA A 2 -2.07 -24.66 -0.23
C ALA A 2 -0.92 -24.86 -1.23
N THR A 3 -0.61 -26.11 -1.55
CA THR A 3 0.49 -26.45 -2.46
C THR A 3 -0.02 -26.42 -3.90
N ILE A 4 0.70 -25.77 -4.81
CA ILE A 4 0.34 -25.73 -6.24
C ILE A 4 1.40 -26.44 -7.07
N ARG A 5 0.96 -27.34 -7.95
CA ARG A 5 1.84 -28.05 -8.90
C ARG A 5 1.22 -28.12 -10.29
N LYS A 6 2.06 -28.34 -11.30
CA LYS A 6 1.59 -28.67 -12.65
C LYS A 6 0.78 -29.98 -12.63
N ALA A 7 -0.29 -30.02 -13.39
CA ALA A 7 -1.05 -31.23 -13.67
C ALA A 7 -0.30 -32.08 -14.71
N THR A 8 -0.36 -33.39 -14.58
CA THR A 8 0.15 -34.33 -15.59
C THR A 8 -1.03 -35.04 -16.27
N LEU A 9 -0.77 -35.79 -17.35
CA LEU A 9 -1.83 -36.54 -18.03
C LEU A 9 -2.52 -37.56 -17.11
N THR A 10 -1.84 -38.06 -16.07
CA THR A 10 -2.46 -38.95 -15.07
C THR A 10 -3.47 -38.22 -14.18
N ASP A 11 -3.36 -36.89 -14.05
CA ASP A 11 -4.30 -36.06 -13.30
C ASP A 11 -5.56 -35.69 -14.13
N MET A 12 -5.60 -36.02 -15.43
CA MET A 12 -6.70 -35.60 -16.31
C MET A 12 -8.10 -35.95 -15.78
N PRO A 13 -8.36 -37.16 -15.22
CA PRO A 13 -9.66 -37.47 -14.60
C PRO A 13 -10.01 -36.55 -13.42
N ILE A 14 -9.00 -36.12 -12.64
CA ILE A 14 -9.18 -35.23 -11.49
C ILE A 14 -9.51 -33.82 -11.98
N VAL A 15 -8.75 -33.30 -12.96
CA VAL A 15 -8.98 -31.98 -13.55
C VAL A 15 -10.39 -31.89 -14.15
N LEU A 16 -10.79 -32.89 -14.92
CA LEU A 16 -12.13 -32.98 -15.50
C LEU A 16 -13.22 -32.99 -14.42
N SER A 17 -13.02 -33.77 -13.36
CA SER A 17 -13.96 -33.81 -12.23
C SER A 17 -14.10 -32.43 -11.56
N ILE A 18 -13.01 -31.72 -11.28
CA ILE A 18 -13.06 -30.38 -10.67
C ILE A 18 -13.75 -29.38 -11.60
N ILE A 19 -13.44 -29.40 -12.90
CA ILE A 19 -14.08 -28.56 -13.91
C ILE A 19 -15.59 -28.83 -13.97
N GLN A 20 -15.99 -30.10 -13.90
CA GLN A 20 -17.40 -30.49 -13.89
C GLN A 20 -18.15 -29.92 -12.67
N HIS A 21 -17.55 -29.95 -11.48
CA HIS A 21 -18.11 -29.27 -10.30
C HIS A 21 -18.24 -27.74 -10.53
N GLY A 22 -17.23 -27.15 -11.17
CA GLY A 22 -17.26 -25.73 -11.58
C GLY A 22 -18.45 -25.42 -12.49
N ARG A 23 -18.70 -26.26 -13.52
CA ARG A 23 -19.84 -26.14 -14.43
C ARG A 23 -21.17 -26.21 -13.69
N GLU A 24 -21.34 -27.22 -12.83
CA GLU A 24 -22.57 -27.41 -12.06
C GLU A 24 -22.88 -26.20 -11.18
N LYS A 25 -21.85 -25.61 -10.55
CA LYS A 25 -21.98 -24.39 -9.76
C LYS A 25 -22.35 -23.17 -10.61
N MET A 26 -21.78 -23.04 -11.81
CA MET A 26 -22.12 -21.96 -12.74
C MET A 26 -23.57 -22.09 -13.24
N ILE A 27 -24.02 -23.32 -13.55
CA ILE A 27 -25.41 -23.60 -13.94
C ILE A 27 -26.36 -23.26 -12.79
N ALA A 28 -26.06 -23.69 -11.57
CA ALA A 28 -26.88 -23.43 -10.39
C ALA A 28 -26.97 -21.94 -10.02
N SER A 29 -25.99 -21.13 -10.43
CA SER A 29 -25.96 -19.68 -10.18
C SER A 29 -26.53 -18.83 -11.33
N GLY A 30 -27.10 -19.47 -12.37
CA GLY A 30 -27.71 -18.79 -13.51
C GLY A 30 -26.72 -18.31 -14.57
N ASN A 31 -25.43 -18.62 -14.44
CA ASN A 31 -24.36 -18.25 -15.37
C ASN A 31 -23.94 -19.45 -16.25
N SER A 32 -24.92 -20.16 -16.81
CA SER A 32 -24.69 -21.38 -17.60
C SER A 32 -23.99 -21.13 -18.95
N HIS A 33 -23.96 -19.87 -19.40
CA HIS A 33 -23.37 -19.45 -20.67
C HIS A 33 -21.84 -19.47 -20.66
N GLN A 34 -21.19 -19.16 -19.53
CA GLN A 34 -19.74 -19.04 -19.48
C GLN A 34 -19.03 -20.34 -19.86
N TRP A 35 -19.46 -21.46 -19.28
CA TRP A 35 -18.97 -22.81 -19.54
C TRP A 35 -20.16 -23.66 -19.97
N GLY A 36 -20.69 -23.41 -21.18
CA GLY A 36 -21.77 -24.21 -21.77
C GLY A 36 -21.47 -25.72 -21.73
N LYS A 37 -22.43 -26.58 -22.12
CA LYS A 37 -22.39 -28.05 -21.91
C LYS A 37 -21.07 -28.76 -22.29
N LEU A 38 -20.23 -28.19 -23.16
CA LEU A 38 -19.01 -28.78 -23.70
C LEU A 38 -17.73 -27.92 -23.54
N HIS A 39 -17.76 -26.79 -22.83
CA HIS A 39 -16.60 -25.90 -22.68
C HIS A 39 -16.05 -25.86 -21.24
N PRO A 40 -14.72 -25.88 -21.00
CA PRO A 40 -13.66 -26.21 -21.97
C PRO A 40 -13.73 -27.69 -22.41
N SER A 41 -13.39 -28.00 -23.67
CA SER A 41 -13.44 -29.39 -24.14
C SER A 41 -12.34 -30.25 -23.48
N ASP A 42 -12.55 -31.57 -23.47
CA ASP A 42 -11.57 -32.53 -22.97
C ASP A 42 -10.24 -32.41 -23.75
N GLU A 43 -10.32 -32.16 -25.07
CA GLU A 43 -9.14 -31.88 -25.89
C GLU A 43 -8.41 -30.61 -25.44
N GLN A 44 -9.12 -29.53 -25.11
CA GLN A 44 -8.50 -28.28 -24.67
C GLN A 44 -7.76 -28.47 -23.33
N ILE A 45 -8.39 -29.19 -22.39
CA ILE A 45 -7.77 -29.51 -21.09
C ILE A 45 -6.54 -30.39 -21.29
N LYS A 46 -6.62 -31.38 -22.18
CA LYS A 46 -5.49 -32.24 -22.53
C LYS A 46 -4.34 -31.43 -23.10
N MET A 47 -4.62 -30.52 -24.04
CA MET A 47 -3.63 -29.64 -24.63
C MET A 47 -2.97 -28.73 -23.61
N ASP A 48 -3.72 -28.23 -22.61
CA ASP A 48 -3.14 -27.43 -21.53
C ASP A 48 -2.18 -28.23 -20.65
N ILE A 49 -2.51 -29.49 -20.37
CA ILE A 49 -1.64 -30.40 -19.61
C ILE A 49 -0.38 -30.70 -20.43
N GLU A 50 -0.52 -31.04 -21.71
CA GLU A 50 0.62 -31.34 -22.59
C GLU A 50 1.55 -30.14 -22.81
N LYS A 51 0.99 -28.92 -22.85
CA LYS A 51 1.75 -27.66 -22.92
C LYS A 51 2.26 -27.18 -21.55
N GLU A 52 2.05 -27.96 -20.50
CA GLU A 52 2.45 -27.63 -19.12
C GLU A 52 1.83 -26.33 -18.55
N ASN A 53 0.64 -25.96 -19.04
CA ASN A 53 -0.12 -24.78 -18.64
C ASN A 53 -1.22 -25.10 -17.61
N SER A 54 -1.52 -26.38 -17.35
CA SER A 54 -2.54 -26.79 -16.38
C SER A 54 -1.95 -27.05 -14.99
N TYR A 55 -2.64 -26.58 -13.94
CA TYR A 55 -2.20 -26.64 -12.56
C TYR A 55 -3.28 -27.20 -11.64
N LEU A 56 -2.85 -27.84 -10.55
CA LEU A 56 -3.67 -28.27 -9.42
C LEU A 56 -3.29 -27.51 -8.16
N VAL A 57 -4.31 -27.10 -7.41
CA VAL A 57 -4.18 -26.60 -6.04
C VAL A 57 -4.53 -27.75 -5.10
N LEU A 58 -3.66 -28.02 -4.15
CA LEU A 58 -3.80 -29.10 -3.16
C LEU A 58 -4.12 -28.53 -1.78
N SER A 59 -4.95 -29.24 -1.02
CA SER A 59 -5.14 -28.99 0.42
C SER A 59 -3.86 -29.27 1.21
N ASP A 60 -3.83 -28.90 2.49
CA ASP A 60 -2.70 -29.22 3.37
C ASP A 60 -2.53 -30.76 3.55
N GLU A 61 -3.59 -31.54 3.33
CA GLU A 61 -3.57 -33.01 3.30
C GLU A 61 -3.12 -33.59 1.95
N GLY A 62 -2.79 -32.73 0.97
CA GLY A 62 -2.31 -33.13 -0.37
C GLY A 62 -3.42 -33.49 -1.36
N SER A 63 -4.70 -33.31 -1.00
CA SER A 63 -5.83 -33.63 -1.90
C SER A 63 -6.09 -32.49 -2.90
N PRO A 64 -6.32 -32.77 -4.19
CA PRO A 64 -6.66 -31.74 -5.18
C PRO A 64 -8.01 -31.07 -4.88
N ILE A 65 -7.99 -29.75 -4.71
CA ILE A 65 -9.17 -28.93 -4.35
C ILE A 65 -9.54 -27.90 -5.42
N ALA A 66 -8.62 -27.54 -6.31
CA ALA A 66 -8.90 -26.65 -7.43
C ALA A 66 -7.97 -26.90 -8.61
N THR A 67 -8.37 -26.40 -9.78
CA THR A 67 -7.56 -26.40 -11.00
C THR A 67 -7.67 -25.05 -11.69
N PHE A 68 -6.63 -24.68 -12.42
CA PHE A 68 -6.60 -23.52 -13.31
C PHE A 68 -5.58 -23.76 -14.42
N ALA A 69 -5.74 -23.06 -15.52
CA ALA A 69 -4.73 -22.93 -16.54
C ALA A 69 -4.04 -21.57 -16.43
N PHE A 70 -2.73 -21.55 -16.59
CA PHE A 70 -1.95 -20.32 -16.63
C PHE A 70 -1.02 -20.36 -17.84
N ILE A 71 -1.19 -19.39 -18.73
CA ILE A 71 -0.48 -19.32 -20.02
C ILE A 71 0.33 -18.03 -20.03
N GLU A 72 1.66 -18.16 -20.13
CA GLU A 72 2.56 -17.01 -20.25
C GLU A 72 2.74 -16.62 -21.71
N GLY A 73 2.64 -15.32 -22.01
CA GLY A 73 2.78 -14.78 -23.36
C GLY A 73 1.46 -14.36 -24.01
N VAL A 74 1.49 -14.24 -25.33
CA VAL A 74 0.38 -13.68 -26.11
C VAL A 74 -0.77 -14.68 -26.19
N ASP A 75 -1.95 -14.27 -25.72
CA ASP A 75 -3.21 -14.96 -25.96
C ASP A 75 -3.90 -14.33 -27.17
N SER A 76 -4.25 -15.15 -28.18
CA SER A 76 -4.88 -14.69 -29.43
C SER A 76 -6.18 -13.93 -29.17
N THR A 77 -6.92 -14.33 -28.14
CA THR A 77 -8.19 -13.72 -27.73
C THR A 77 -8.00 -12.31 -27.14
N TYR A 78 -6.78 -11.98 -26.69
CA TYR A 78 -6.46 -10.75 -25.96
C TYR A 78 -5.77 -9.71 -26.86
N LEU A 79 -5.60 -10.02 -28.15
CA LEU A 79 -4.98 -9.13 -29.14
C LEU A 79 -5.83 -7.89 -29.40
N GLU A 80 -7.15 -8.06 -29.47
CA GLU A 80 -8.11 -6.99 -29.69
C GLU A 80 -8.99 -6.82 -28.45
N ILE A 81 -9.23 -5.58 -28.06
CA ILE A 81 -10.09 -5.25 -26.92
C ILE A 81 -10.89 -3.99 -27.24
N GLU A 82 -12.20 -4.06 -27.01
CA GLU A 82 -13.10 -2.93 -27.12
C GLU A 82 -13.21 -2.19 -25.78
N GLY A 83 -13.16 -0.86 -25.81
CA GLY A 83 -13.31 -0.03 -24.60
C GLY A 83 -12.02 0.69 -24.20
N LYS A 84 -11.61 0.57 -22.92
CA LYS A 84 -10.53 1.39 -22.35
C LYS A 84 -9.13 0.96 -22.81
N GLY A 85 -8.99 -0.29 -23.23
CA GLY A 85 -7.71 -0.89 -23.59
C GLY A 85 -6.95 -1.45 -22.38
N TRP A 86 -5.90 -2.20 -22.67
CA TRP A 86 -4.98 -2.73 -21.67
C TRP A 86 -4.19 -1.61 -20.99
N LEU A 87 -3.86 -1.78 -19.70
CA LEU A 87 -3.06 -0.85 -18.90
C LEU A 87 -1.67 -0.63 -19.51
N ASN A 88 -1.09 -1.70 -20.05
CA ASN A 88 0.14 -1.71 -20.83
C ASN A 88 0.20 -2.98 -21.69
N ASN A 89 1.19 -3.03 -22.59
CA ASN A 89 1.46 -4.17 -23.47
C ASN A 89 2.74 -4.93 -23.08
N GLU A 90 3.16 -4.86 -21.82
CA GLU A 90 4.30 -5.62 -21.32
C GLU A 90 3.99 -7.13 -21.28
N HIS A 91 5.03 -7.97 -21.19
CA HIS A 91 4.88 -9.42 -21.04
C HIS A 91 3.92 -9.77 -19.90
N TYR A 92 2.92 -10.61 -20.19
CA TYR A 92 1.85 -10.98 -19.26
C TYR A 92 1.58 -12.48 -19.25
N GLY A 93 0.91 -12.94 -18.20
CA GLY A 93 0.27 -14.25 -18.16
C GLY A 93 -1.24 -14.14 -18.10
N THR A 94 -1.94 -15.13 -18.67
CA THR A 94 -3.39 -15.24 -18.62
C THR A 94 -3.82 -16.39 -17.72
N ILE A 95 -4.80 -16.13 -16.85
CA ILE A 95 -5.41 -17.17 -16.03
C ILE A 95 -6.72 -17.58 -16.70
N HIS A 96 -6.83 -18.87 -17.00
CA HIS A 96 -7.98 -19.49 -17.62
C HIS A 96 -8.50 -20.65 -16.78
N ARG A 97 -9.74 -21.07 -17.06
CA ARG A 97 -10.30 -22.35 -16.59
C ARG A 97 -10.19 -22.61 -15.08
N ILE A 98 -10.31 -21.55 -14.28
CA ILE A 98 -10.28 -21.67 -12.82
C ILE A 98 -11.56 -22.33 -12.30
N ALA A 99 -11.42 -23.45 -11.58
CA ALA A 99 -12.51 -24.17 -10.94
C ALA A 99 -12.06 -24.77 -9.60
N SER A 100 -13.01 -25.00 -8.70
CA SER A 100 -12.76 -25.61 -7.39
C SER A 100 -13.84 -26.63 -7.04
N VAL A 101 -13.50 -27.56 -6.15
CA VAL A 101 -14.49 -28.43 -5.52
C VAL A 101 -15.47 -27.60 -4.64
N PRO A 102 -16.65 -28.14 -4.29
CA PRO A 102 -17.61 -27.45 -3.42
C PRO A 102 -17.03 -27.12 -2.04
N ASN A 103 -17.58 -26.09 -1.39
CA ASN A 103 -17.27 -25.69 -0.01
C ASN A 103 -15.81 -25.26 0.25
N VAL A 104 -15.05 -24.92 -0.81
CA VAL A 104 -13.71 -24.34 -0.68
C VAL A 104 -13.75 -22.85 -1.05
N HIS A 105 -13.08 -22.04 -0.24
CA HIS A 105 -13.02 -20.58 -0.38
C HIS A 105 -11.58 -20.11 -0.62
N GLY A 106 -11.41 -18.87 -1.10
CA GLY A 106 -10.08 -18.25 -1.23
C GLY A 106 -9.24 -18.70 -2.44
N ILE A 107 -9.69 -19.69 -3.23
CA ILE A 107 -8.95 -20.23 -4.39
C ILE A 107 -8.47 -19.14 -5.36
N LEU A 108 -9.31 -18.15 -5.65
CA LEU A 108 -8.94 -17.07 -6.57
C LEU A 108 -7.73 -16.26 -6.06
N SER A 109 -7.64 -15.96 -4.76
CA SER A 109 -6.49 -15.25 -4.16
C SER A 109 -5.22 -16.10 -4.26
N ILE A 110 -5.32 -17.37 -3.86
CA ILE A 110 -4.22 -18.34 -3.88
C ILE A 110 -3.64 -18.49 -5.30
N VAL A 111 -4.51 -18.63 -6.31
CA VAL A 111 -4.10 -18.75 -7.71
C VAL A 111 -3.43 -17.47 -8.20
N ILE A 112 -4.01 -16.30 -7.91
CA ILE A 112 -3.44 -15.01 -8.33
C ILE A 112 -2.07 -14.75 -7.68
N GLU A 113 -1.92 -15.01 -6.39
CA GLU A 113 -0.66 -14.88 -5.67
C GLU A 113 0.43 -15.77 -6.28
N TYR A 114 0.09 -17.02 -6.60
CA TYR A 114 1.00 -17.95 -7.26
C TYR A 114 1.40 -17.48 -8.67
N CYS A 115 0.45 -17.01 -9.47
CA CYS A 115 0.74 -16.53 -10.83
C CYS A 115 1.64 -15.28 -10.79
N PHE A 116 1.48 -14.40 -9.79
CA PHE A 116 2.34 -13.25 -9.57
C PHE A 116 3.76 -13.60 -9.07
N GLN A 117 4.03 -14.85 -8.70
CA GLN A 117 5.41 -15.32 -8.50
C GLN A 117 6.12 -15.59 -9.83
N LYS A 118 5.38 -15.73 -10.93
CA LYS A 118 5.92 -16.06 -12.27
C LYS A 118 6.02 -14.84 -13.19
N VAL A 119 4.95 -14.05 -13.24
CA VAL A 119 4.85 -12.86 -14.11
C VAL A 119 4.50 -11.61 -13.31
N LYS A 120 4.83 -10.44 -13.86
CA LYS A 120 4.51 -9.14 -13.26
C LYS A 120 3.15 -8.58 -13.69
N ASN A 121 2.58 -9.16 -14.74
CA ASN A 121 1.42 -8.63 -15.40
C ASN A 121 0.46 -9.78 -15.65
N ILE A 122 -0.74 -9.71 -15.07
CA ILE A 122 -1.76 -10.74 -15.24
C ILE A 122 -2.96 -10.12 -15.94
N ARG A 123 -3.42 -10.79 -16.99
CA ARG A 123 -4.70 -10.52 -17.64
C ARG A 123 -5.65 -11.68 -17.36
N ILE A 124 -6.92 -11.37 -17.16
CA ILE A 124 -7.96 -12.37 -16.87
C ILE A 124 -9.30 -11.86 -17.35
N ASP A 125 -10.12 -12.76 -17.87
CA ASP A 125 -11.46 -12.45 -18.33
C ASP A 125 -12.53 -13.23 -17.56
N THR A 126 -13.77 -12.76 -17.64
CA THR A 126 -14.91 -13.50 -17.14
C THR A 126 -16.20 -13.09 -17.85
N HIS A 127 -17.23 -13.93 -17.75
CA HIS A 127 -18.57 -13.62 -18.28
C HIS A 127 -19.20 -12.46 -17.50
N GLU A 128 -20.03 -11.64 -18.16
CA GLU A 128 -20.67 -10.49 -17.52
C GLU A 128 -21.57 -10.87 -16.33
N GLU A 129 -22.22 -12.04 -16.42
CA GLU A 129 -23.08 -12.58 -15.38
C GLU A 129 -22.30 -13.22 -14.22
N ASN A 130 -20.97 -13.37 -14.31
CA ASN A 130 -20.16 -13.92 -13.24
C ASN A 130 -19.85 -12.86 -12.16
N PHE A 131 -20.90 -12.43 -11.44
CA PHE A 131 -20.81 -11.42 -10.39
C PHE A 131 -19.77 -11.76 -9.30
N ILE A 132 -19.61 -13.05 -8.98
CA ILE A 132 -18.67 -13.52 -7.96
C ILE A 132 -17.23 -13.25 -8.41
N MET A 133 -16.88 -13.65 -9.64
CA MET A 133 -15.54 -13.41 -10.20
C MET A 133 -15.27 -11.91 -10.33
N ARG A 134 -16.23 -11.12 -10.82
CA ARG A 134 -16.06 -9.66 -10.98
C ARG A 134 -15.78 -8.97 -9.66
N LYS A 135 -16.55 -9.28 -8.61
CA LYS A 135 -16.29 -8.75 -7.27
C LYS A 135 -14.96 -9.24 -6.71
N GLY A 136 -14.61 -10.50 -6.94
CA GLY A 136 -13.33 -11.07 -6.53
C GLY A 136 -12.14 -10.34 -7.15
N LEU A 137 -12.16 -10.13 -8.47
CA LEU A 137 -11.13 -9.40 -9.20
C LEU A 137 -10.99 -7.95 -8.73
N GLN A 138 -12.11 -7.25 -8.53
CA GLN A 138 -12.09 -5.89 -7.97
C GLN A 138 -11.48 -5.84 -6.57
N LYS A 139 -11.88 -6.77 -5.68
CA LYS A 139 -11.33 -6.88 -4.32
C LYS A 139 -9.82 -7.15 -4.34
N LEU A 140 -9.35 -7.90 -5.33
CA LEU A 140 -7.94 -8.22 -5.53
C LEU A 140 -7.18 -7.14 -6.32
N GLY A 141 -7.78 -5.99 -6.60
CA GLY A 141 -7.11 -4.84 -7.20
C GLY A 141 -6.89 -4.94 -8.72
N PHE A 142 -7.68 -5.76 -9.42
CA PHE A 142 -7.67 -5.77 -10.88
C PHE A 142 -8.45 -4.58 -11.44
N THR A 143 -7.92 -3.99 -12.52
CA THR A 143 -8.59 -2.91 -13.26
C THR A 143 -9.37 -3.50 -14.43
N TYR A 144 -10.61 -3.04 -14.63
CA TYR A 144 -11.41 -3.36 -15.80
C TYR A 144 -10.87 -2.63 -17.05
N CYS A 145 -10.55 -3.39 -18.10
CA CYS A 145 -9.90 -2.89 -19.32
C CYS A 145 -10.86 -2.78 -20.52
N GLY A 146 -11.92 -3.58 -20.56
CA GLY A 146 -12.83 -3.58 -21.71
C GLY A 146 -13.47 -4.94 -21.97
N VAL A 147 -13.86 -5.17 -23.22
CA VAL A 147 -14.47 -6.41 -23.70
C VAL A 147 -13.57 -7.06 -24.74
N ILE A 148 -13.22 -8.33 -24.52
CA ILE A 148 -12.59 -9.18 -25.54
C ILE A 148 -13.64 -10.11 -26.14
N HIS A 149 -13.38 -10.63 -27.33
CA HIS A 149 -14.26 -11.59 -28.00
C HIS A 149 -13.54 -12.93 -28.14
N LEU A 150 -14.18 -13.99 -27.65
CA LEU A 150 -13.72 -15.37 -27.84
C LEU A 150 -13.73 -15.74 -29.34
N GLU A 151 -13.06 -16.83 -29.73
CA GLU A 151 -13.05 -17.32 -31.12
C GLU A 151 -14.46 -17.58 -31.69
N ASN A 152 -15.43 -17.90 -30.82
CA ASN A 152 -16.83 -18.07 -31.19
C ASN A 152 -17.64 -16.76 -31.23
N GLY A 153 -16.99 -15.61 -31.02
CA GLY A 153 -17.60 -14.28 -31.01
C GLY A 153 -18.26 -13.88 -29.69
N GLU A 154 -18.24 -14.72 -28.65
CA GLU A 154 -18.84 -14.37 -27.37
C GLU A 154 -18.03 -13.29 -26.62
N PRO A 155 -18.68 -12.25 -26.06
CA PRO A 155 -18.00 -11.22 -25.30
C PRO A 155 -17.56 -11.74 -23.92
N ARG A 156 -16.40 -11.24 -23.45
CA ARG A 156 -15.91 -11.43 -22.08
C ARG A 156 -15.38 -10.12 -21.52
N LEU A 157 -15.70 -9.83 -20.27
CA LEU A 157 -15.19 -8.67 -19.56
C LEU A 157 -13.74 -8.93 -19.15
N ALA A 158 -12.82 -8.10 -19.63
CA ALA A 158 -11.40 -8.26 -19.45
C ALA A 158 -10.84 -7.35 -18.34
N PHE A 159 -9.92 -7.90 -17.56
CA PHE A 159 -9.27 -7.25 -16.43
C PHE A 159 -7.77 -7.43 -16.49
N GLN A 160 -7.03 -6.45 -15.96
CA GLN A 160 -5.57 -6.50 -15.86
C GLN A 160 -5.11 -6.00 -14.49
N LYS A 161 -4.09 -6.65 -13.94
CA LYS A 161 -3.35 -6.18 -12.78
C LYS A 161 -1.86 -6.34 -13.03
N THR A 162 -1.13 -5.25 -12.79
CA THR A 162 0.33 -5.21 -12.84
C THR A 162 0.85 -5.08 -11.42
N ILE A 163 1.87 -5.85 -11.09
CA ILE A 163 2.71 -5.62 -9.91
C ILE A 163 4.00 -4.96 -10.39
N ASP A 164 4.28 -3.78 -9.86
CA ASP A 164 5.57 -3.16 -10.07
C ASP A 164 6.56 -3.78 -9.08
N ASN A 165 7.50 -4.58 -9.61
CA ASN A 165 8.52 -5.27 -8.82
C ASN A 165 9.56 -4.32 -8.23
N SER A 166 9.47 -3.01 -8.46
CA SER A 166 10.22 -2.02 -7.67
C SER A 166 10.03 -2.29 -6.16
N THR A 167 8.84 -2.71 -5.74
CA THR A 167 8.52 -3.00 -4.32
C THR A 167 9.01 -4.33 -3.76
N ARG A 168 9.39 -5.30 -4.61
CA ARG A 168 9.85 -6.63 -4.15
C ARG A 168 11.34 -6.71 -3.85
N ASN A 169 12.14 -5.82 -4.43
CA ASN A 169 13.57 -5.69 -4.12
C ASN A 169 13.86 -4.54 -3.15
N MET A 170 12.82 -3.82 -2.71
CA MET A 170 13.01 -2.74 -1.76
C MET A 170 13.22 -3.28 -0.35
N THR A 171 14.23 -2.75 0.34
CA THR A 171 14.34 -2.92 1.78
C THR A 171 13.13 -2.28 2.46
N GLU A 172 12.83 -2.68 3.71
CA GLU A 172 11.74 -2.05 4.46
C GLU A 172 12.01 -0.55 4.67
N ARG A 173 13.29 -0.16 4.72
CA ARG A 173 13.71 1.25 4.74
C ARG A 173 13.35 2.00 3.45
N GLU A 174 13.58 1.41 2.28
CA GLU A 174 13.18 2.02 1.00
C GLU A 174 11.65 2.13 0.87
N LYS A 175 10.90 1.15 1.40
CA LYS A 175 9.43 1.22 1.46
C LYS A 175 8.97 2.37 2.37
N GLN A 176 9.57 2.50 3.55
CA GLN A 176 9.30 3.59 4.50
C GLN A 176 9.54 4.96 3.85
N GLU A 177 10.67 5.14 3.16
CA GLU A 177 11.02 6.41 2.47
C GLU A 177 10.04 6.79 1.36
N GLN A 178 9.41 5.79 0.72
CA GLN A 178 8.39 5.99 -0.31
C GLN A 178 6.96 6.10 0.24
N GLY A 179 6.76 5.96 1.55
CA GLY A 179 5.44 5.93 2.18
C GLY A 179 4.60 4.70 1.81
N LEU A 180 5.26 3.61 1.40
CA LEU A 180 4.63 2.31 1.20
C LEU A 180 4.51 1.59 2.54
N PRO A 181 3.61 0.60 2.68
CA PRO A 181 3.58 -0.24 3.87
C PRO A 181 4.93 -0.94 4.10
N TYR A 182 5.48 -0.81 5.30
CA TYR A 182 6.75 -1.42 5.72
C TYR A 182 6.60 -2.08 7.09
N ASN A 183 7.48 -3.05 7.36
CA ASN A 183 7.57 -3.72 8.66
C ASN A 183 8.47 -2.94 9.62
N ALA A 184 7.90 -2.47 10.73
CA ALA A 184 8.60 -1.68 11.74
C ALA A 184 9.68 -2.47 12.51
N LEU A 185 9.61 -3.81 12.50
CA LEU A 185 10.58 -4.69 13.15
C LEU A 185 11.80 -5.00 12.27
N ASP A 186 11.88 -4.46 11.07
CA ASP A 186 13.05 -4.65 10.22
C ASP A 186 14.32 -4.14 10.94
N PRO A 187 15.42 -4.93 10.94
CA PRO A 187 16.64 -4.54 11.64
C PRO A 187 17.23 -3.20 11.19
N GLU A 188 17.08 -2.82 9.91
CA GLU A 188 17.56 -1.53 9.40
C GLU A 188 16.72 -0.37 9.93
N VAL A 189 15.40 -0.55 9.96
CA VAL A 189 14.44 0.41 10.53
C VAL A 189 14.72 0.63 12.02
N LEU A 190 14.81 -0.46 12.81
CA LEU A 190 15.06 -0.42 14.25
C LEU A 190 16.41 0.19 14.63
N LYS A 191 17.45 -0.09 13.84
CA LYS A 191 18.79 0.43 14.12
C LYS A 191 18.81 1.96 14.13
N GLY A 192 18.19 2.60 13.15
CA GLY A 192 18.17 4.06 13.10
C GLY A 192 17.35 4.68 14.25
N LEU A 193 16.29 4.02 14.71
CA LEU A 193 15.51 4.47 15.87
C LEU A 193 16.36 4.45 17.16
N SER A 194 17.09 3.36 17.39
CA SER A 194 17.92 3.21 18.58
C SER A 194 19.08 4.22 18.65
N GLU A 195 19.70 4.55 17.52
CA GLU A 195 20.77 5.55 17.45
C GLU A 195 20.25 6.96 17.80
N CYS A 196 19.05 7.32 17.36
CA CYS A 196 18.42 8.60 17.68
C CYS A 196 17.95 8.69 19.14
N GLU A 197 17.45 7.59 19.69
CA GLU A 197 16.98 7.53 21.09
C GLU A 197 18.09 7.94 22.08
N GLU A 198 19.32 7.45 21.88
CA GLU A 198 20.46 7.78 22.74
C GLU A 198 20.83 9.27 22.65
N GLU A 199 20.82 9.86 21.45
CA GLU A 199 21.10 11.29 21.28
C GLU A 199 19.99 12.16 21.90
N CYS A 200 18.72 11.76 21.76
CA CYS A 200 17.60 12.41 22.44
C CYS A 200 17.74 12.33 23.97
N PHE A 201 18.12 11.17 24.51
CA PHE A 201 18.39 11.01 25.94
C PHE A 201 19.47 11.98 26.41
N TYR A 202 20.60 12.03 25.70
CA TYR A 202 21.69 12.94 26.00
C TYR A 202 21.23 14.41 25.98
N LEU A 203 20.58 14.84 24.89
CA LEU A 203 20.08 16.20 24.73
C LEU A 203 19.12 16.59 25.85
N ASN A 204 18.25 15.68 26.29
CA ASN A 204 17.25 15.95 27.31
C ASN A 204 17.83 16.08 28.73
N HIS A 205 18.98 15.45 28.99
CA HIS A 205 19.70 15.54 30.27
C HIS A 205 20.84 16.58 30.26
N LEU A 206 21.13 17.17 29.11
CA LEU A 206 22.16 18.20 28.99
C LEU A 206 21.80 19.45 29.81
N SER A 207 22.74 19.93 30.63
CA SER A 207 22.52 21.12 31.47
C SER A 207 22.09 22.35 30.64
N PRO A 208 21.09 23.13 31.08
CA PRO A 208 20.66 24.35 30.37
C PRO A 208 21.73 25.43 30.18
N SER A 209 22.85 25.37 30.91
CA SER A 209 23.99 26.27 30.70
C SER A 209 24.79 25.93 29.43
N LYS A 210 24.76 24.68 28.96
CA LYS A 210 25.50 24.17 27.80
C LYS A 210 24.76 24.39 26.47
N ARG A 211 24.36 25.64 26.21
CA ARG A 211 23.50 25.99 25.06
C ARG A 211 24.16 25.78 23.71
N GLU A 212 25.45 26.10 23.59
CA GLU A 212 26.21 25.94 22.35
C GLU A 212 26.37 24.47 22.00
N GLU A 213 26.73 23.63 22.97
CA GLU A 213 26.82 22.17 22.83
C GLU A 213 25.48 21.57 22.40
N ARG A 214 24.36 21.98 23.02
CA ARG A 214 23.01 21.57 22.61
C ARG A 214 22.74 21.91 21.14
N THR A 215 23.08 23.14 20.76
CA THR A 215 22.82 23.65 19.40
C THR A 215 23.63 22.87 18.37
N GLU A 216 24.90 22.62 18.65
CA GLU A 216 25.78 21.85 17.76
C GLU A 216 25.32 20.40 17.60
N ARG A 217 24.88 19.76 18.69
CA ARG A 217 24.33 18.40 18.63
C ARG A 217 23.03 18.34 17.84
N LEU A 218 22.11 19.29 18.04
CA LEU A 218 20.90 19.39 17.23
C LEU A 218 21.21 19.60 15.74
N ARG A 219 22.25 20.36 15.39
CA ARG A 219 22.68 20.50 13.98
C ARG A 219 23.17 19.19 13.36
N LYS A 220 23.75 18.29 14.16
CA LYS A 220 24.21 16.98 13.70
C LYS A 220 23.08 15.96 13.63
N LEU A 221 22.13 16.04 14.56
CA LEU A 221 20.98 15.16 14.61
C LEU A 221 19.98 15.46 13.49
N LEU A 222 19.66 16.74 13.27
CA LEU A 222 18.64 17.15 12.31
C LEU A 222 19.19 17.16 10.87
N GLY A 223 18.37 16.76 9.90
CA GLY A 223 18.78 16.70 8.50
C GLY A 223 19.16 18.06 7.91
N LYS A 224 18.52 19.13 8.39
CA LYS A 224 18.85 20.51 8.02
C LYS A 224 18.40 21.50 9.08
N THR A 225 19.21 22.53 9.30
CA THR A 225 18.85 23.65 10.19
C THR A 225 19.16 25.01 9.56
N GLY A 226 18.37 26.03 9.91
CA GLY A 226 18.76 27.43 9.75
C GLY A 226 19.94 27.82 10.65
N ASN A 227 20.38 29.09 10.55
CA ASN A 227 21.47 29.61 11.36
C ASN A 227 21.02 29.93 12.79
N ARG A 228 19.80 30.43 12.96
CA ARG A 228 19.21 30.67 14.28
C ARG A 228 17.99 29.79 14.48
N PHE A 229 18.07 28.92 15.47
CA PHE A 229 16.94 28.14 15.94
C PHE A 229 17.07 27.88 17.44
N LYS A 230 15.96 27.47 18.08
CA LYS A 230 15.95 27.05 19.47
C LYS A 230 14.89 25.98 19.70
N ILE A 231 15.32 24.84 20.24
CA ILE A 231 14.45 23.74 20.67
C ILE A 231 14.65 23.54 22.17
N ILE A 232 13.62 23.86 22.95
CA ILE A 232 13.66 23.69 24.40
C ILE A 232 13.47 22.22 24.76
N GLN A 233 14.34 21.69 25.61
CA GLN A 233 14.20 20.33 26.16
C GLN A 233 12.97 20.20 27.08
N PRO A 234 12.33 19.02 27.17
CA PRO A 234 12.67 17.81 26.41
C PRO A 234 12.20 17.89 24.95
N PHE A 235 12.93 17.19 24.07
CA PHE A 235 12.64 17.00 22.66
C PHE A 235 12.77 15.52 22.32
N PHE A 236 11.85 15.01 21.52
CA PHE A 236 11.82 13.60 21.11
C PHE A 236 11.62 13.51 19.60
N CYS A 237 12.38 12.65 18.94
CA CYS A 237 12.19 12.26 17.56
C CYS A 237 12.65 10.82 17.30
N ASP A 238 12.22 10.25 16.18
CA ASP A 238 12.49 8.86 15.81
C ASP A 238 13.84 8.70 15.14
N TYR A 239 14.19 9.60 14.21
CA TYR A 239 15.44 9.55 13.45
C TYR A 239 16.24 10.86 13.53
N GLY A 240 15.57 11.99 13.68
CA GLY A 240 16.17 13.33 13.63
C GLY A 240 16.54 13.77 12.21
N PHE A 241 17.23 12.93 11.44
CA PHE A 241 17.75 13.30 10.11
C PHE A 241 16.65 13.56 9.06
N ASN A 242 15.41 13.15 9.32
CA ASN A 242 14.27 13.43 8.44
C ASN A 242 13.63 14.81 8.74
N ILE A 243 14.09 15.50 9.79
CA ILE A 243 13.60 16.82 10.20
C ILE A 243 14.45 17.91 9.58
N GLU A 244 13.79 18.82 8.86
CA GLU A 244 14.38 20.05 8.36
C GLU A 244 13.70 21.26 8.97
N ILE A 245 14.50 22.17 9.55
CA ILE A 245 14.02 23.44 10.10
C ILE A 245 14.64 24.63 9.38
N GLY A 246 13.82 25.63 9.05
CA GLY A 246 14.25 26.91 8.49
C GLY A 246 14.94 27.84 9.49
N GLU A 247 15.09 29.09 9.08
CA GLU A 247 15.65 30.18 9.88
C GLU A 247 14.63 30.71 10.90
N LYS A 248 15.11 31.09 12.09
CA LYS A 248 14.28 31.56 13.21
C LYS A 248 13.20 30.56 13.63
N PHE A 249 13.54 29.28 13.68
CA PHE A 249 12.69 28.23 14.22
C PHE A 249 12.73 28.24 15.76
N PHE A 250 11.57 28.27 16.39
CA PHE A 250 11.43 28.16 17.85
C PHE A 250 10.43 27.06 18.20
N ALA A 251 10.86 26.10 19.00
CA ALA A 251 9.99 25.10 19.61
C ALA A 251 10.14 25.12 21.14
N ASN A 252 9.01 25.22 21.81
CA ASN A 252 8.94 25.18 23.26
C ASN A 252 9.02 23.74 23.79
N THR A 253 8.96 23.58 25.11
CA THR A 253 9.17 22.30 25.81
C THR A 253 8.27 21.17 25.30
N ASN A 254 8.80 19.95 25.33
CA ASN A 254 8.05 18.72 25.07
C ASN A 254 7.51 18.65 23.64
N LEU A 255 8.36 19.04 22.68
CA LEU A 255 8.11 18.82 21.26
C LEU A 255 8.39 17.34 20.95
N VAL A 256 7.44 16.69 20.28
CA VAL A 256 7.57 15.33 19.74
C VAL A 256 7.45 15.40 18.22
N ILE A 257 8.41 14.83 17.50
CA ILE A 257 8.35 14.71 16.04
C ILE A 257 8.69 13.26 15.67
N LEU A 258 7.67 12.45 15.41
CA LEU A 258 7.86 11.10 14.89
C LEU A 258 8.15 11.21 13.40
N ASP A 259 9.43 11.22 13.02
CA ASP A 259 9.95 11.56 11.70
C ASP A 259 10.35 10.34 10.86
N GLU A 260 9.53 9.28 10.87
CA GLU A 260 9.69 8.13 9.98
C GLU A 260 9.55 8.48 8.49
N ALA A 261 8.88 9.60 8.17
CA ALA A 261 8.98 10.30 6.89
C ALA A 261 9.42 11.75 7.11
N LYS A 262 9.71 12.45 6.01
CA LYS A 262 10.24 13.82 6.05
C LYS A 262 9.30 14.79 6.76
N VAL A 263 9.85 15.59 7.68
CA VAL A 263 9.15 16.70 8.34
C VAL A 263 9.89 18.00 8.03
N THR A 264 9.23 18.92 7.34
CA THR A 264 9.86 20.19 6.93
C THR A 264 9.14 21.38 7.55
N PHE A 265 9.89 22.25 8.21
CA PHE A 265 9.43 23.54 8.72
C PHE A 265 10.11 24.68 7.98
N GLY A 266 9.33 25.66 7.53
CA GLY A 266 9.84 26.88 6.92
C GLY A 266 10.52 27.83 7.91
N ASP A 267 10.66 29.08 7.49
CA ASP A 267 11.24 30.16 8.28
C ASP A 267 10.20 30.80 9.22
N ASN A 268 10.67 31.35 10.34
CA ASN A 268 9.86 32.04 11.35
C ASN A 268 8.70 31.18 11.90
N VAL A 269 8.98 29.91 12.18
CA VAL A 269 8.00 28.99 12.77
C VAL A 269 8.11 29.00 14.30
N PHE A 270 6.97 29.18 14.96
CA PHE A 270 6.86 29.18 16.42
C PHE A 270 5.93 28.07 16.89
N ILE A 271 6.45 27.16 17.71
CA ILE A 271 5.72 26.01 18.24
C ILE A 271 5.67 26.14 19.76
N ALA A 272 4.46 26.17 20.30
CA ALA A 272 4.20 26.22 21.73
C ALA A 272 4.40 24.83 22.39
N PRO A 273 4.30 24.71 23.73
CA PRO A 273 4.60 23.46 24.43
C PRO A 273 3.70 22.28 24.02
N ASN A 274 4.20 21.07 24.23
CA ASN A 274 3.44 19.82 24.09
C ASN A 274 2.85 19.60 22.69
N CYS A 275 3.51 20.09 21.65
CA CYS A 275 3.07 19.83 20.27
C CYS A 275 3.68 18.54 19.76
N ALA A 276 2.93 17.84 18.93
CA ALA A 276 3.35 16.59 18.34
C ALA A 276 3.08 16.54 16.83
N PHE A 277 4.06 16.05 16.08
CA PHE A 277 4.00 15.88 14.63
C PHE A 277 4.23 14.41 14.33
N TYR A 278 3.23 13.75 13.75
CA TYR A 278 3.27 12.31 13.51
C TYR A 278 3.28 12.05 12.02
N THR A 279 4.41 11.62 11.45
CA THR A 279 4.41 11.13 10.07
C THR A 279 3.94 9.69 9.97
N VAL A 280 4.10 8.91 11.03
CA VAL A 280 3.78 7.49 11.07
C VAL A 280 2.36 7.20 11.54
N GLY A 281 1.77 6.13 11.00
CA GLY A 281 0.57 5.49 11.50
C GLY A 281 0.62 3.97 11.28
N HIS A 282 -0.26 3.25 11.97
CA HIS A 282 -0.39 1.80 11.84
C HIS A 282 -1.52 1.41 10.89
N ALA A 283 -1.43 0.20 10.32
CA ALA A 283 -2.53 -0.39 9.58
C ALA A 283 -3.84 -0.39 10.41
N ILE A 284 -4.96 -0.12 9.72
CA ILE A 284 -6.29 -0.13 10.33
C ILE A 284 -6.71 -1.58 10.60
N ASP A 285 -6.39 -2.48 9.66
CA ASP A 285 -6.62 -3.91 9.82
C ASP A 285 -5.81 -4.45 11.03
N PRO A 286 -6.46 -5.18 11.96
CA PRO A 286 -5.79 -5.66 13.16
C PRO A 286 -4.72 -6.70 12.88
N ASP A 287 -4.87 -7.54 11.86
CA ASP A 287 -3.88 -8.59 11.56
C ASP A 287 -2.63 -7.96 10.93
N GLU A 288 -2.81 -7.02 9.99
CA GLU A 288 -1.69 -6.24 9.44
C GLU A 288 -0.98 -5.42 10.52
N ARG A 289 -1.74 -4.79 11.43
CA ARG A 289 -1.16 -4.02 12.54
C ARG A 289 -0.37 -4.88 13.52
N ASN A 290 -0.89 -6.06 13.86
CA ASN A 290 -0.20 -7.02 14.74
C ASN A 290 1.02 -7.66 14.08
N ALA A 291 1.12 -7.58 12.75
CA ALA A 291 2.33 -7.89 11.99
C ALA A 291 3.32 -6.72 11.91
N GLU A 292 3.10 -5.67 12.70
CA GLU A 292 3.93 -4.45 12.78
C GLU A 292 4.05 -3.69 11.46
N ILE A 293 2.98 -3.73 10.65
CA ILE A 293 2.92 -2.96 9.41
C ILE A 293 2.52 -1.51 9.71
N GLN A 294 3.36 -0.60 9.26
CA GLN A 294 3.22 0.85 9.38
C GLN A 294 3.21 1.53 8.02
N TYR A 295 2.81 2.80 8.01
CA TYR A 295 2.99 3.73 6.90
C TYR A 295 3.50 5.06 7.42
N ALA A 296 4.27 5.78 6.61
CA ALA A 296 4.77 7.10 6.94
C ALA A 296 4.52 8.10 5.81
N TYR A 297 3.92 9.25 6.12
CA TYR A 297 3.64 10.31 5.16
C TYR A 297 4.20 11.65 5.63
N PRO A 298 4.88 12.40 4.74
CA PRO A 298 5.61 13.59 5.14
C PRO A 298 4.70 14.70 5.65
N ILE A 299 5.20 15.48 6.60
CA ILE A 299 4.54 16.69 7.09
C ILE A 299 5.30 17.91 6.59
N LYS A 300 4.56 18.92 6.13
CA LYS A 300 5.13 20.20 5.69
C LYS A 300 4.48 21.36 6.43
N VAL A 301 5.28 22.25 6.99
CA VAL A 301 4.87 23.50 7.62
C VAL A 301 5.53 24.66 6.88
N GLY A 302 4.71 25.58 6.38
CA GLY A 302 5.15 26.77 5.65
C GLY A 302 5.89 27.79 6.54
N ASN A 303 6.09 28.97 5.98
CA ASN A 303 6.75 30.09 6.66
C ASN A 303 5.76 30.86 7.54
N ASN A 304 6.29 31.53 8.57
CA ASN A 304 5.53 32.43 9.46
C ASN A 304 4.35 31.74 10.15
N VAL A 305 4.53 30.48 10.56
CA VAL A 305 3.47 29.69 11.19
C VAL A 305 3.60 29.75 12.70
N TRP A 306 2.47 29.96 13.39
CA TRP A 306 2.37 29.82 14.83
C TRP A 306 1.46 28.65 15.21
N ILE A 307 2.00 27.72 15.99
CA ILE A 307 1.32 26.51 16.44
C ILE A 307 1.13 26.62 17.96
N GLY A 308 -0.13 26.71 18.38
CA GLY A 308 -0.54 26.78 19.79
C GLY A 308 -0.24 25.48 20.55
N GLY A 309 -0.27 25.54 21.89
CA GLY A 309 0.16 24.41 22.71
C GLY A 309 -0.78 23.21 22.63
N ASN A 310 -0.25 22.01 22.86
CA ASN A 310 -1.01 20.75 22.77
C ASN A 310 -1.64 20.50 21.39
N VAL A 311 -0.98 20.94 20.30
CA VAL A 311 -1.42 20.65 18.93
C VAL A 311 -0.84 19.34 18.44
N ILE A 312 -1.66 18.55 17.75
CA ILE A 312 -1.26 17.31 17.08
C ILE A 312 -1.42 17.51 15.58
N VAL A 313 -0.38 17.20 14.79
CA VAL A 313 -0.40 17.19 13.32
C VAL A 313 -0.24 15.76 12.83
N LEU A 314 -1.19 15.29 12.03
CA LEU A 314 -1.26 13.90 11.54
C LEU A 314 -0.50 13.67 10.22
N PRO A 315 -0.28 12.39 9.83
CA PRO A 315 0.48 12.05 8.64
C PRO A 315 0.00 12.74 7.36
N GLY A 316 0.95 13.17 6.52
CA GLY A 316 0.66 13.72 5.19
C GLY A 316 0.15 15.16 5.17
N VAL A 317 0.04 15.81 6.35
CA VAL A 317 -0.51 17.17 6.44
C VAL A 317 0.48 18.22 5.97
N THR A 318 -0.01 19.12 5.12
CA THR A 318 0.62 20.39 4.77
C THR A 318 -0.09 21.56 5.42
N ILE A 319 0.65 22.34 6.22
CA ILE A 319 0.24 23.63 6.77
C ILE A 319 0.87 24.73 5.92
N GLY A 320 0.03 25.61 5.37
CA GLY A 320 0.42 26.73 4.54
C GLY A 320 1.22 27.82 5.25
N ASN A 321 1.53 28.88 4.52
CA ASN A 321 2.23 30.05 5.04
C ASN A 321 1.30 30.99 5.83
N ASN A 322 1.87 31.71 6.79
CA ASN A 322 1.17 32.73 7.59
C ASN A 322 -0.06 32.14 8.33
N VAL A 323 0.07 30.91 8.82
CA VAL A 323 -1.03 30.18 9.47
C VAL A 323 -0.89 30.26 10.99
N VAL A 324 -2.03 30.41 11.67
CA VAL A 324 -2.14 30.20 13.12
C VAL A 324 -2.97 28.95 13.38
N ILE A 325 -2.40 27.98 14.09
CA ILE A 325 -3.11 26.82 14.61
C ILE A 325 -3.39 27.06 16.10
N GLY A 326 -4.66 27.07 16.49
CA GLY A 326 -5.05 27.25 17.88
C GLY A 326 -4.64 26.07 18.76
N ALA A 327 -4.41 26.33 20.04
CA ALA A 327 -4.06 25.32 21.03
C ALA A 327 -5.09 24.17 21.09
N GLY A 328 -4.62 22.95 21.37
CA GLY A 328 -5.46 21.75 21.49
C GLY A 328 -6.00 21.21 20.16
N SER A 329 -5.55 21.74 19.03
CA SER A 329 -6.07 21.31 17.72
C SER A 329 -5.50 19.97 17.26
N VAL A 330 -6.32 19.17 16.59
CA VAL A 330 -5.90 17.93 15.91
C VAL A 330 -6.00 18.14 14.41
N VAL A 331 -4.87 18.42 13.77
CA VAL A 331 -4.77 18.76 12.35
C VAL A 331 -4.76 17.49 11.53
N THR A 332 -5.94 17.14 10.98
CA THR A 332 -6.16 15.91 10.20
C THR A 332 -6.21 16.13 8.69
N LYS A 333 -6.13 17.39 8.23
CA LYS A 333 -6.20 17.78 6.82
C LYS A 333 -5.31 19.01 6.59
N ASN A 334 -4.90 19.20 5.33
CA ASN A 334 -4.12 20.36 4.92
C ASN A 334 -4.79 21.68 5.32
N ILE A 335 -3.99 22.65 5.74
CA ILE A 335 -4.42 24.00 6.12
C ILE A 335 -3.87 24.97 5.08
N PRO A 336 -4.73 25.76 4.40
CA PRO A 336 -4.28 26.69 3.37
C PRO A 336 -3.54 27.88 3.99
N ASP A 337 -2.85 28.66 3.15
CA ASP A 337 -2.16 29.89 3.54
C ASP A 337 -3.12 30.94 4.12
N ASN A 338 -2.58 31.81 4.99
CA ASN A 338 -3.23 33.03 5.50
C ASN A 338 -4.54 32.76 6.27
N VAL A 339 -4.54 31.79 7.18
CA VAL A 339 -5.72 31.45 7.97
C VAL A 339 -5.42 31.23 9.45
N VAL A 340 -6.46 31.37 10.25
CA VAL A 340 -6.54 30.82 11.60
C VAL A 340 -7.37 29.54 11.54
N ALA A 341 -6.83 28.44 12.06
CA ALA A 341 -7.51 27.16 12.17
C ALA A 341 -7.46 26.62 13.60
N VAL A 342 -8.56 26.05 14.08
CA VAL A 342 -8.67 25.52 15.45
C VAL A 342 -9.51 24.25 15.51
N GLY A 343 -9.40 23.50 16.60
CA GLY A 343 -10.36 22.46 17.01
C GLY A 343 -9.89 21.02 16.78
N ASN A 344 -10.71 20.08 17.23
CA ASN A 344 -10.53 18.65 17.02
C ASN A 344 -11.82 18.06 16.40
N PRO A 345 -11.82 17.73 15.10
CA PRO A 345 -10.74 17.92 14.14
C PRO A 345 -10.55 19.41 13.76
N CYS A 346 -9.33 19.80 13.40
CA CYS A 346 -8.97 21.19 13.11
C CYS A 346 -9.70 21.72 11.86
N ARG A 347 -10.23 22.94 11.96
CA ARG A 347 -10.98 23.62 10.88
C ARG A 347 -10.56 25.07 10.79
N VAL A 348 -10.51 25.58 9.56
CA VAL A 348 -10.33 27.01 9.30
C VAL A 348 -11.52 27.77 9.87
N ILE A 349 -11.26 28.79 10.68
CA ILE A 349 -12.30 29.65 11.27
C ILE A 349 -12.28 31.06 10.73
N LYS A 350 -11.14 31.52 10.18
CA LYS A 350 -11.00 32.88 9.66
C LYS A 350 -9.79 32.99 8.72
N ARG A 351 -9.87 33.90 7.74
CA ARG A 351 -8.74 34.37 6.93
C ARG A 351 -8.00 35.53 7.60
N ILE A 352 -6.69 35.57 7.44
CA ILE A 352 -5.81 36.62 7.93
C ILE A 352 -5.50 37.55 6.76
N ASP A 353 -5.67 38.85 6.98
CA ASP A 353 -5.15 39.87 6.06
C ASP A 353 -3.68 40.12 6.42
N VAL A 354 -2.78 39.54 5.64
CA VAL A 354 -1.35 39.73 5.79
C VAL A 354 -0.99 41.12 5.26
N LYS A 355 -0.32 41.92 6.09
CA LYS A 355 0.06 43.30 5.77
C LYS A 355 1.44 43.40 5.16
#